data_AF-A0A959CBV1-F1
#
_entry.id   AF-A0A959CBV1-F1
#
_cell.length_a   1.000
_cell.length_b   1.000
_cell.length_c   1.000
_cell.angle_alpha   90.00
_cell.angle_beta   90.00
_cell.angle_gamma   90.00
#
_symmetry.space_group_name_H-M   'P 1'
#
loop_
_entity.id
_entity.type
_entity.pdbx_description
1 polymer ?
#
loop_
_entity_poly.entity_id
_entity_poly.type
_entity_poly.pdbx_seq_one_letter_code
_entity_poly.pdbx_strand_id
1 'polypeptide(L)'
;MYYPWDEKQPDKFKYKNKFCFAAQSAAVLMNALKRQRDAFGLTLFDNEIQINTSAKSSTVHYRLLLSHLIQRIENPQLNRTTDLATSLHQVADAIHRRSLVVIFTDVMEQPDKAEDLFAALQHLRYAKHEVILFHVTDKSKELDFEFENRPYVFVDMESGEQVRLQPS
;
A
#
# COMPACT_ATOMS: atom_id res chain seq x y z
N MET A 1 1.49 6.01 -2.20
CA MET A 1 2.36 4.87 -2.61
C MET A 1 3.12 4.92 -3.94
N TYR A 2 2.88 5.79 -4.93
CA TYR A 2 3.62 5.71 -6.22
C TYR A 2 5.00 6.41 -6.25
N TYR A 3 5.56 6.77 -5.09
CA TYR A 3 6.85 7.47 -5.02
C TYR A 3 8.03 6.49 -5.23
N PRO A 4 9.11 6.88 -5.92
CA PRO A 4 9.23 8.07 -6.77
C PRO A 4 8.41 7.96 -8.06
N TRP A 5 7.95 9.10 -8.56
CA TRP A 5 7.17 9.22 -9.80
C TRP A 5 7.69 10.37 -10.67
N ASP A 6 7.66 10.20 -12.00
CA ASP A 6 8.05 11.22 -12.97
C ASP A 6 6.95 11.34 -14.03
N GLU A 7 6.17 12.42 -13.99
CA GLU A 7 5.06 12.65 -14.94
C GLU A 7 5.51 12.72 -16.40
N LYS A 8 6.74 13.20 -16.65
CA LYS A 8 7.27 13.35 -18.01
C LYS A 8 7.85 12.04 -18.53
N GLN A 9 8.30 11.17 -17.63
CA GLN A 9 8.84 9.85 -17.96
C GLN A 9 8.28 8.77 -17.02
N PRO A 10 6.98 8.41 -17.14
CA PRO A 10 6.33 7.46 -16.23
C PRO A 10 7.04 6.11 -16.13
N ASP A 11 7.61 5.64 -17.25
CA ASP A 11 8.30 4.35 -17.32
C ASP A 11 9.61 4.30 -16.53
N LYS A 12 10.21 5.45 -16.21
CA LYS A 12 11.50 5.55 -15.52
C LYS A 12 11.48 4.90 -14.12
N PHE A 13 10.39 5.11 -13.39
CA PHE A 13 10.20 4.61 -12.02
C PHE A 13 9.06 3.60 -11.88
N LYS A 14 8.45 3.18 -12.99
CA LYS A 14 7.32 2.25 -13.00
C LYS A 14 7.53 0.99 -12.16
N TYR A 15 8.74 0.43 -12.23
CA TYR A 15 9.14 -0.77 -11.47
C TYR A 15 10.05 -0.46 -10.27
N LYS A 16 10.24 0.82 -9.95
CA LYS A 16 11.12 1.32 -8.89
C LYS A 16 10.40 2.39 -8.07
N ASN A 17 9.24 2.01 -7.53
CA ASN A 17 8.44 2.82 -6.62
C ASN A 17 7.92 1.96 -5.46
N LYS A 18 7.46 2.63 -4.39
CA LYS A 18 6.98 1.99 -3.16
C LYS A 18 5.82 1.03 -3.42
N PHE A 19 4.88 1.38 -4.30
CA PHE A 19 3.76 0.49 -4.67
C PHE A 19 4.28 -0.80 -5.31
N CYS A 20 5.22 -0.71 -6.25
CA CYS A 20 5.83 -1.88 -6.89
C CYS A 20 6.56 -2.75 -5.86
N PHE A 21 7.28 -2.14 -4.92
CA PHE A 21 7.91 -2.87 -3.81
C PHE A 21 6.89 -3.61 -2.94
N ALA A 22 5.79 -2.95 -2.56
CA ALA A 22 4.70 -3.57 -1.80
C ALA A 22 4.03 -4.71 -2.58
N ALA A 23 3.75 -4.51 -3.87
CA ALA A 23 3.16 -5.50 -4.75
C ALA A 23 4.07 -6.73 -4.93
N GLN A 24 5.38 -6.52 -5.10
CA GLN A 24 6.37 -7.61 -5.17
C GLN A 24 6.45 -8.37 -3.83
N SER A 25 6.46 -7.65 -2.71
CA SER A 25 6.46 -8.24 -1.37
C SER A 25 5.21 -9.11 -1.14
N ALA A 26 4.03 -8.58 -1.49
CA ALA A 26 2.78 -9.33 -1.45
C ALA A 26 2.82 -10.57 -2.36
N ALA A 27 3.37 -10.46 -3.58
CA ALA A 27 3.53 -11.58 -4.50
C ALA A 27 4.44 -12.69 -3.92
N VAL A 28 5.54 -12.30 -3.27
CA VAL A 28 6.44 -13.24 -2.59
C VAL A 28 5.73 -13.95 -1.44
N LEU A 29 4.98 -13.23 -0.60
CA LEU A 29 4.19 -13.81 0.49
C LEU A 29 3.13 -14.78 -0.04
N MET A 30 2.35 -14.36 -1.04
CA MET A 30 1.36 -15.23 -1.69
C MET A 30 2.00 -16.49 -2.28
N ASN A 31 3.19 -16.38 -2.88
CA ASN A 31 3.90 -17.54 -3.41
C ASN A 31 4.39 -18.48 -2.28
N ALA A 32 4.86 -17.93 -1.15
CA ALA A 32 5.24 -18.73 0.01
C ALA A 32 4.04 -19.49 0.59
N LEU A 33 2.91 -18.80 0.81
CA LEU A 33 1.66 -19.38 1.30
C LEU A 33 1.12 -20.45 0.34
N LYS A 34 1.15 -20.18 -0.97
CA LYS A 34 0.79 -21.17 -2.00
C LYS A 34 1.63 -22.43 -1.91
N ARG A 35 2.95 -22.31 -1.69
CA ARG A 35 3.84 -23.48 -1.53
C ARG A 35 3.53 -24.28 -0.26
N GLN A 36 3.08 -23.60 0.78
CA GLN A 36 2.62 -24.21 2.04
C GLN A 36 1.17 -24.74 1.94
N ARG A 37 0.48 -24.51 0.82
CA ARG A 37 -0.93 -24.85 0.57
C ARG A 37 -1.93 -24.07 1.43
N ASP A 38 -1.50 -22.95 1.99
CA ASP A 38 -2.36 -22.02 2.70
C ASP A 38 -3.23 -21.22 1.72
N ALA A 39 -4.41 -20.82 2.20
CA ALA A 39 -5.29 -19.93 1.46
C ALA A 39 -4.85 -18.48 1.66
N PHE A 40 -4.87 -17.69 0.60
CA PHE A 40 -4.51 -16.27 0.62
C PHE A 40 -5.48 -15.49 -0.26
N GLY A 41 -5.64 -14.21 0.04
CA GLY A 41 -6.44 -13.26 -0.74
C GLY A 41 -5.70 -11.94 -0.84
N LEU A 42 -6.14 -11.08 -1.76
CA LEU A 42 -5.61 -9.73 -1.95
C LEU A 42 -6.73 -8.72 -1.74
N THR A 43 -6.40 -7.64 -1.04
CA THR A 43 -7.20 -6.42 -1.03
C THR A 43 -6.36 -5.28 -1.58
N LEU A 44 -6.90 -4.52 -2.53
CA LEU A 44 -6.36 -3.24 -2.97
C LEU A 44 -7.37 -2.15 -2.62
N PHE A 45 -6.88 -1.08 -2.01
CA PHE A 45 -7.72 0.04 -1.56
C PHE A 45 -6.98 1.37 -1.76
N ASP A 46 -7.75 2.45 -1.80
CA ASP A 46 -7.29 3.84 -1.77
C ASP A 46 -8.15 4.65 -0.78
N ASN A 47 -9.15 5.39 -1.27
CA ASN A 47 -10.22 5.97 -0.44
C ASN A 47 -11.36 4.97 -0.20
N GLU A 48 -11.41 3.90 -0.99
CA GLU A 48 -12.38 2.82 -0.89
C GLU A 48 -11.73 1.48 -1.28
N ILE A 49 -12.40 0.36 -0.97
CA ILE A 49 -11.96 -0.96 -1.44
C ILE A 49 -12.18 -1.06 -2.95
N GLN A 50 -11.08 -1.15 -3.71
CA GLN A 50 -11.10 -1.32 -5.16
C GLN A 50 -11.23 -2.79 -5.54
N ILE A 51 -10.50 -3.66 -4.85
CA ILE A 51 -10.51 -5.10 -5.07
C ILE A 51 -10.47 -5.77 -3.71
N ASN A 52 -11.34 -6.75 -3.51
CA ASN A 52 -11.24 -7.68 -2.40
C ASN A 52 -11.55 -9.09 -2.89
N THR A 53 -10.64 -10.03 -2.65
CA THR A 53 -10.81 -11.41 -3.07
C THR A 53 -10.89 -12.34 -1.86
N SER A 54 -11.78 -13.33 -1.92
CA SER A 54 -11.79 -14.38 -0.90
C SER A 54 -10.51 -15.21 -0.90
N ALA A 55 -10.13 -15.72 0.28
CA ALA A 55 -8.93 -16.52 0.43
C ALA A 55 -9.07 -17.90 -0.26
N LYS A 56 -8.19 -18.17 -1.24
CA LYS A 56 -8.13 -19.46 -1.94
C LYS A 56 -6.67 -19.89 -2.12
N SER A 57 -6.40 -21.18 -2.26
CA SER A 57 -5.03 -21.72 -2.41
C SER A 57 -4.69 -22.18 -3.83
N SER A 58 -5.61 -22.02 -4.79
CA SER A 58 -5.43 -22.56 -6.14
C SER A 58 -4.40 -21.76 -6.96
N THR A 59 -3.70 -22.45 -7.87
CA THR A 59 -2.77 -21.80 -8.80
C THR A 59 -3.47 -20.80 -9.73
N VAL A 60 -4.72 -21.07 -10.10
CA VAL A 60 -5.53 -20.15 -10.90
C VAL A 60 -5.81 -18.86 -10.13
N HIS A 61 -6.15 -18.98 -8.84
CA HIS A 61 -6.36 -17.82 -7.99
C HIS A 61 -5.08 -16.99 -7.84
N TYR A 62 -3.94 -17.64 -7.59
CA TYR A 62 -2.64 -16.95 -7.54
C TYR A 62 -2.36 -16.12 -8.79
N ARG A 63 -2.57 -16.69 -9.99
CA ARG A 63 -2.37 -15.97 -11.26
C ARG A 63 -3.32 -14.78 -11.41
N LEU A 64 -4.58 -14.93 -10.95
CA LEU A 64 -5.54 -13.83 -10.91
C LEU A 64 -5.05 -12.68 -10.01
N LEU A 65 -4.61 -12.98 -8.80
CA LEU A 65 -4.10 -11.94 -7.88
C LEU A 65 -2.87 -11.23 -8.44
N LEU A 66 -1.95 -11.97 -9.08
CA LEU A 66 -0.81 -11.36 -9.79
C LEU A 66 -1.28 -10.43 -10.92
N SER A 67 -2.31 -10.80 -11.66
CA SER A 67 -2.84 -9.96 -12.75
C SER A 67 -3.37 -8.62 -12.23
N HIS A 68 -4.03 -8.61 -11.07
CA HIS A 68 -4.48 -7.36 -10.42
C HIS A 68 -3.30 -6.47 -10.01
N LEU A 69 -2.27 -7.06 -9.41
CA LEU A 69 -1.06 -6.31 -9.04
C LEU A 69 -0.36 -5.73 -10.26
N ILE A 70 -0.18 -6.54 -11.32
CA ILE A 70 0.42 -6.10 -12.58
C ILE A 70 -0.42 -4.98 -13.19
N GLN A 71 -1.74 -5.14 -13.29
CA GLN A 71 -2.63 -4.11 -13.84
C GLN A 71 -2.48 -2.78 -13.10
N ARG A 72 -2.32 -2.81 -11.78
CA ARG A 72 -2.16 -1.60 -10.94
C ARG A 72 -0.76 -0.98 -11.02
N ILE A 73 0.27 -1.77 -11.36
CA ILE A 73 1.62 -1.27 -11.70
C ILE A 73 1.62 -0.65 -13.11
N GLU A 74 0.94 -1.30 -14.05
CA GLU A 74 0.88 -0.86 -15.45
C GLU A 74 0.03 0.40 -15.64
N ASN A 75 -1.01 0.56 -14.83
CA ASN A 75 -1.96 1.67 -14.89
C ASN A 75 -2.06 2.39 -13.53
N PRO A 76 -1.01 3.13 -13.14
CA PRO A 76 -0.98 3.84 -11.87
C PRO A 76 -2.12 4.87 -11.83
N GLN A 77 -2.85 4.89 -10.72
CA GLN A 77 -3.88 5.89 -10.46
C GLN A 77 -3.29 6.92 -9.50
N LEU A 78 -2.99 8.11 -10.02
CA LEU A 78 -2.50 9.26 -9.26
C LEU A 78 -3.67 10.12 -8.78
N ASN A 79 -3.40 11.07 -7.88
CA ASN A 79 -4.39 12.03 -7.37
C ASN A 79 -5.59 11.35 -6.69
N ARG A 80 -5.31 10.27 -5.97
CA ARG A 80 -6.28 9.58 -5.11
C ARG A 80 -5.87 9.83 -3.68
N THR A 81 -6.80 10.34 -2.89
CA THR A 81 -6.62 10.45 -1.44
C THR A 81 -6.66 9.05 -0.84
N THR A 82 -5.87 8.82 0.20
CA THR A 82 -5.93 7.58 0.97
C THR A 82 -6.59 7.85 2.32
N ASP A 83 -7.62 7.07 2.65
CA ASP A 83 -8.17 7.02 4.02
C ASP A 83 -7.95 5.61 4.55
N LEU A 84 -6.85 5.44 5.30
CA LEU A 84 -6.42 4.15 5.77
C LEU A 84 -7.37 3.61 6.85
N ALA A 85 -7.80 4.45 7.79
CA ALA A 85 -8.68 4.04 8.88
C ALA A 85 -10.02 3.52 8.33
N THR A 86 -10.69 4.30 7.48
CA THR A 86 -11.97 3.90 6.86
C THR A 86 -11.81 2.62 6.03
N SER A 87 -10.76 2.53 5.22
CA SER A 87 -10.48 1.34 4.41
C SER A 87 -10.26 0.10 5.28
N LEU A 88 -9.53 0.22 6.40
CA LEU A 88 -9.29 -0.90 7.30
C LEU A 88 -10.55 -1.36 8.03
N HIS A 89 -11.46 -0.44 8.38
CA HIS A 89 -12.77 -0.82 8.90
C HIS A 89 -13.56 -1.65 7.87
N GLN A 90 -13.63 -1.20 6.62
CA GLN A 90 -14.29 -1.94 5.55
C GLN A 90 -13.66 -3.32 5.32
N VAL A 91 -12.32 -3.41 5.42
CA VAL A 91 -11.61 -4.69 5.31
C VAL A 91 -11.94 -5.61 6.47
N ALA A 92 -12.01 -5.09 7.70
CA ALA A 92 -12.40 -5.88 8.87
C ALA A 92 -13.80 -6.49 8.71
N ASP A 93 -14.75 -5.73 8.18
CA ASP A 93 -16.11 -6.22 7.89
C ASP A 93 -16.12 -7.27 6.76
N ALA A 94 -15.25 -7.11 5.77
CA ALA A 94 -15.21 -7.99 4.61
C ALA A 94 -14.47 -9.32 4.88
N ILE A 95 -13.58 -9.41 5.87
CA ILE A 95 -12.85 -10.65 6.19
C ILE A 95 -13.63 -11.45 7.23
N HIS A 96 -14.32 -12.50 6.77
CA HIS A 96 -15.25 -13.27 7.61
C HIS A 96 -14.59 -14.38 8.46
N ARG A 97 -13.29 -14.65 8.25
CA ARG A 97 -12.57 -15.75 8.91
C ARG A 97 -11.27 -15.25 9.52
N ARG A 98 -10.93 -15.73 10.72
CA ARG A 98 -9.63 -15.48 11.36
C ARG A 98 -8.50 -15.70 10.36
N SER A 99 -7.69 -14.68 10.19
CA SER A 99 -6.66 -14.58 9.16
C SER A 99 -5.48 -13.79 9.68
N LEU A 100 -4.30 -14.06 9.13
CA LEU A 100 -3.17 -13.13 9.20
C LEU A 100 -3.39 -12.04 8.14
N VAL A 101 -3.45 -10.79 8.59
CA VAL A 101 -3.65 -9.61 7.74
C VAL A 101 -2.34 -8.86 7.67
N VAL A 102 -1.75 -8.84 6.48
CA VAL A 102 -0.49 -8.13 6.19
C VAL A 102 -0.81 -6.87 5.41
N ILE A 103 -0.50 -5.72 5.98
CA ILE A 103 -0.83 -4.39 5.43
C ILE A 103 0.46 -3.73 4.98
N PHE A 104 0.52 -3.26 3.73
CA PHE A 104 1.59 -2.41 3.23
C PHE A 104 1.02 -1.00 3.04
N THR A 105 1.64 0.00 3.66
CA THR A 105 1.19 1.40 3.58
C THR A 105 2.37 2.35 3.67
N ASP A 106 2.33 3.46 2.94
CA ASP A 106 3.29 4.56 3.08
C ASP A 106 2.72 5.77 3.84
N VAL A 107 1.47 5.68 4.30
CA VAL A 107 0.77 6.79 4.95
C VAL A 107 1.37 7.09 6.32
N MET A 108 1.75 8.34 6.54
CA MET A 108 1.92 8.92 7.87
C MET A 108 0.63 9.67 8.20
N GLU A 109 -0.27 9.03 8.96
CA GLU A 109 -1.49 9.68 9.45
C GLU A 109 -1.11 10.86 10.34
N GLN A 110 -1.86 11.96 10.23
CA GLN A 110 -1.73 13.08 11.16
C GLN A 110 -2.04 12.60 12.59
N PRO A 111 -1.45 13.22 13.64
CA PRO A 111 -1.69 12.81 15.03
C PRO A 111 -3.19 12.68 15.36
N ASP A 112 -4.01 13.57 14.79
CA ASP A 112 -5.45 13.63 15.01
C ASP A 112 -6.22 12.43 14.43
N LYS A 113 -5.65 11.73 13.43
CA LYS A 113 -6.23 10.53 12.80
C LYS A 113 -5.58 9.22 13.27
N ALA A 114 -4.55 9.32 14.11
CA ALA A 114 -3.88 8.14 14.65
C ALA A 114 -4.85 7.29 15.50
N GLU A 115 -5.75 7.93 16.26
CA GLU A 115 -6.77 7.23 17.06
C GLU A 115 -7.71 6.39 16.18
N ASP A 116 -8.15 6.93 15.05
CA ASP A 116 -9.02 6.21 14.10
C ASP A 116 -8.31 5.01 13.48
N LEU A 117 -7.03 5.16 13.12
CA LEU A 117 -6.22 4.04 12.65
C LEU A 117 -6.08 2.95 13.73
N PHE A 118 -5.81 3.34 14.97
CA PHE A 118 -5.74 2.40 16.09
C PHE A 118 -7.08 1.68 16.32
N ALA A 119 -8.21 2.39 16.21
CA ALA A 119 -9.54 1.81 16.31
C ALA A 119 -9.81 0.78 15.19
N ALA A 120 -9.41 1.08 13.95
CA ALA A 120 -9.53 0.16 12.82
C ALA A 120 -8.67 -1.11 13.00
N LEU A 121 -7.42 -0.94 13.46
CA LEU A 121 -6.54 -2.07 13.79
C LEU A 121 -7.08 -2.90 14.96
N GLN A 122 -7.66 -2.25 15.98
CA GLN A 122 -8.34 -2.94 17.07
C GLN A 122 -9.53 -3.73 16.56
N HIS A 123 -10.33 -3.19 15.64
CA HIS A 123 -11.46 -3.90 15.04
C HIS A 123 -11.02 -5.24 14.42
N LEU A 124 -9.94 -5.22 13.62
CA LEU A 124 -9.34 -6.45 13.08
C LEU A 124 -8.91 -7.43 14.18
N ARG A 125 -8.28 -6.94 15.25
CA ARG A 125 -7.84 -7.78 16.37
C ARG A 125 -9.02 -8.36 17.17
N TYR A 126 -10.10 -7.60 17.37
CA TYR A 126 -11.33 -8.09 18.02
C TYR A 126 -12.00 -9.20 17.20
N ALA A 127 -11.95 -9.10 15.86
CA ALA A 127 -12.33 -10.18 14.94
C ALA A 127 -11.33 -11.36 14.91
N LYS A 128 -10.33 -11.36 15.82
CA LYS A 128 -9.30 -12.38 16.02
C LYS A 128 -8.27 -12.46 14.89
N HIS A 129 -8.16 -11.43 14.05
CA HIS A 129 -7.09 -11.35 13.07
C HIS A 129 -5.76 -11.02 13.73
N GLU A 130 -4.68 -11.62 13.22
CA GLU A 130 -3.32 -11.20 13.51
C GLU A 130 -2.94 -10.15 12.48
N VAL A 131 -2.45 -8.99 12.91
CA VAL A 131 -2.19 -7.87 12.01
C VAL A 131 -0.70 -7.54 12.00
N ILE A 132 -0.10 -7.50 10.81
CA ILE A 132 1.27 -7.04 10.59
C ILE A 132 1.22 -5.85 9.65
N LEU A 133 1.71 -4.71 10.11
CA LEU A 133 1.77 -3.48 9.32
C LEU A 133 3.22 -3.21 8.90
N PHE A 134 3.44 -3.10 7.60
CA PHE A 134 4.69 -2.68 6.99
C PHE A 134 4.54 -1.25 6.50
N HIS A 135 5.28 -0.35 7.14
CA HIS A 135 5.43 1.02 6.66
C HIS A 135 6.49 1.04 5.55
N VAL A 136 6.07 1.43 4.34
CA VAL A 136 6.92 1.42 3.15
C VAL A 136 7.50 2.81 2.89
N THR A 137 8.80 2.96 3.12
CA THR A 137 9.51 4.25 3.02
C THR A 137 10.70 4.18 2.06
N ASP A 138 10.98 5.28 1.37
CA ASP A 138 12.25 5.45 0.65
C ASP A 138 13.33 5.89 1.64
N LYS A 139 14.33 5.04 1.87
CA LYS A 139 15.38 5.32 2.84
C LYS A 139 16.14 6.62 2.52
N SER A 140 16.59 6.79 1.27
CA SER A 140 17.45 7.91 0.89
C SER A 140 16.72 9.25 0.95
N LYS A 141 15.45 9.29 0.54
CA LYS A 141 14.69 10.54 0.38
C LYS A 141 13.76 10.86 1.54
N GLU A 142 13.32 9.88 2.31
CA GLU A 142 12.33 10.09 3.39
C GLU A 142 12.89 9.84 4.79
N LEU A 143 13.93 9.01 4.93
CA LEU A 143 14.57 8.77 6.23
C LEU A 143 15.86 9.58 6.36
N ASP A 144 16.73 9.49 5.35
CA ASP A 144 18.07 10.09 5.38
C ASP A 144 18.09 11.52 4.82
N PHE A 145 16.98 11.98 4.21
CA PHE A 145 16.82 13.31 3.60
C PHE A 145 18.00 13.74 2.71
N GLU A 146 18.53 12.81 1.92
CA GLU A 146 19.67 13.05 1.03
C GLU A 146 19.25 13.87 -0.21
N PHE A 147 18.99 15.16 -0.01
CA PHE A 147 18.70 16.13 -1.06
C PHE A 147 19.97 16.92 -1.42
N GLU A 148 20.14 17.24 -2.71
CA GLU A 148 21.22 18.16 -3.10
C GLU A 148 20.95 19.55 -2.52
N ASN A 149 21.97 20.37 -2.25
CA ASN A 149 21.73 21.74 -1.78
C ASN A 149 21.30 22.65 -2.94
N ARG A 150 20.04 22.49 -3.37
CA ARG A 150 19.37 23.28 -4.41
C ARG A 150 17.88 23.41 -4.10
N PRO A 151 17.19 24.45 -4.63
CA PRO A 151 15.76 24.59 -4.45
C PRO A 151 15.01 23.39 -5.04
N TYR A 152 14.15 22.75 -4.25
CA TYR A 152 13.24 21.71 -4.70
C TYR A 152 11.78 22.18 -4.62
N VAL A 153 10.99 21.72 -5.57
CA VAL A 153 9.53 21.78 -5.51
C VAL A 153 9.07 20.37 -5.15
N PHE A 154 8.56 20.20 -3.94
CA PHE A 154 7.90 18.97 -3.53
C PHE A 154 6.47 19.02 -4.05
N VAL A 155 6.08 18.01 -4.82
CA VAL A 155 4.72 17.85 -5.33
C VAL A 155 4.10 16.66 -4.63
N ASP A 156 3.03 16.89 -3.88
CA ASP A 156 2.24 15.80 -3.30
C ASP A 156 1.48 15.06 -4.40
N MET A 157 1.60 13.74 -4.44
CA MET A 157 0.94 12.91 -5.46
C MET A 157 -0.53 12.60 -5.14
N GLU A 158 -1.00 12.89 -3.93
CA GLU A 158 -2.40 12.73 -3.56
C GLU A 158 -3.21 13.99 -3.86
N SER A 159 -2.73 15.17 -3.46
CA SER A 159 -3.42 16.46 -3.64
C SER A 159 -2.96 17.28 -4.85
N GLY A 160 -1.73 17.06 -5.35
CA GLY A 160 -1.09 17.93 -6.33
C GLY A 160 -0.51 19.22 -5.75
N GLU A 161 -0.52 19.41 -4.42
CA GLU A 161 0.03 20.59 -3.75
C GLU A 161 1.54 20.71 -3.97
N GLN A 162 2.03 21.94 -4.14
CA GLN A 162 3.44 22.24 -4.39
C GLN A 162 4.04 23.05 -3.24
N VAL A 163 5.04 22.48 -2.57
CA VAL A 163 5.81 23.18 -1.53
C VAL A 163 7.21 23.44 -2.04
N ARG A 164 7.64 24.71 -2.03
CA ARG A 164 9.01 25.09 -2.35
C ARG A 164 9.85 25.03 -1.09
N LEU A 165 10.84 24.16 -1.07
CA LEU A 165 11.78 24.04 0.05
C LEU A 165 13.21 24.12 -0.48
N GLN A 166 14.04 24.84 0.25
CA GLN A 166 15.48 24.83 0.08
C GLN A 166 16.06 24.12 1.31
N PRO A 167 16.59 22.90 1.16
CA PRO A 167 17.32 22.24 2.24
C PRO A 167 18.52 23.11 2.64
N SER A 168 18.69 23.38 3.94
CA SER A 168 19.83 24.13 4.48
C SER A 168 21.08 23.28 4.56
#